data_AF-A0A5E4LHQ1-F1
#
_entry.id   AF-A0A5E4LHQ1-F1
#
_cell.length_a   1.000
_cell.length_b   1.000
_cell.length_c   1.000
_cell.angle_alpha   90.00
_cell.angle_beta   90.00
_cell.angle_gamma   90.00
#
_symmetry.space_group_name_H-M   'P 1'
#
loop_
_entity.id
_entity.type
_entity.pdbx_description
1 polymer ?
#
loop_
_entity_poly.entity_id
_entity_poly.type
_entity_poly.pdbx_seq_one_letter_code
_entity_poly.pdbx_strand_id
1 'polypeptide(L)'
;MGWGLLAALFISFLVFYTLFHMFRKIMPLMLHGILGIAAFWALNHFGILRVPIDLVTFLIAAFGGMLGVLSVILLAALGIPL
;
A
#
# COMPACT_ATOMS: atom_id res chain seq x y z
N MET A 1 31.02 30.72 -14.78
CA MET A 1 29.57 30.46 -14.91
C MET A 1 29.18 28.97 -15.06
N GLY A 2 30.09 28.02 -15.34
CA GLY A 2 29.71 26.61 -15.56
C GLY A 2 29.47 25.74 -14.31
N TRP A 3 30.17 25.99 -13.21
CA TRP A 3 30.15 25.09 -12.03
C TRP A 3 28.81 25.06 -11.28
N GLY A 4 28.13 26.21 -11.16
CA GLY A 4 26.80 26.28 -10.54
C GLY A 4 25.72 25.55 -11.34
N LEU A 5 25.85 25.56 -12.67
CA LEU A 5 24.90 24.89 -13.57
C LEU A 5 25.08 23.36 -13.52
N LEU A 6 26.33 22.89 -13.44
CA LEU A 6 26.64 21.48 -13.20
C LEU A 6 26.13 20.99 -11.84
N ALA A 7 26.29 21.78 -10.78
CA ALA A 7 25.77 21.44 -9.45
C ALA A 7 24.24 21.38 -9.43
N ALA A 8 23.56 22.34 -10.06
CA ALA A 8 22.10 22.35 -10.16
C ALA A 8 21.54 21.16 -10.96
N LEU A 9 22.23 20.76 -12.05
CA LEU A 9 21.89 19.58 -12.83
C LEU A 9 22.01 18.30 -12.00
N PHE A 10 23.11 18.16 -11.24
CA PHE A 10 23.33 16.99 -10.39
C PHE A 10 22.25 16.88 -9.29
N ILE A 11 21.90 17.99 -8.64
CA ILE A 11 20.84 18.01 -7.61
C ILE A 11 19.48 17.70 -8.23
N SER A 12 19.14 18.28 -9.38
CA SER A 12 17.87 17.96 -10.08
C SER A 12 17.77 16.49 -10.46
N PHE A 13 18.86 15.92 -10.98
CA PHE A 13 18.90 14.49 -11.31
C PHE A 13 18.71 13.64 -10.05
N LEU A 14 19.36 13.99 -8.94
CA LEU A 14 19.24 13.28 -7.68
C LEU A 14 17.80 13.31 -7.15
N VAL A 15 17.17 14.49 -7.12
CA VAL A 15 15.76 14.67 -6.69
C VAL A 15 14.81 13.89 -7.60
N PHE A 16 15.01 13.95 -8.91
CA PHE A 16 14.20 13.19 -9.86
C PHE A 16 14.35 11.69 -9.64
N TYR A 17 15.57 11.21 -9.41
CA TYR A 17 15.84 9.81 -9.13
C TYR A 17 15.16 9.33 -7.83
N THR A 18 15.24 10.11 -6.74
CA THR A 18 14.56 9.76 -5.49
C THR A 18 13.04 9.74 -5.65
N LEU A 19 12.46 10.76 -6.29
CA LEU A 19 11.02 10.80 -6.56
C LEU A 19 10.59 9.62 -7.43
N PHE A 20 11.31 9.35 -8.53
CA PHE A 20 11.00 8.23 -9.41
C PHE A 20 11.05 6.89 -8.68
N HIS A 21 12.05 6.69 -7.82
CA HIS A 21 12.16 5.48 -7.02
C HIS A 21 11.02 5.34 -6.00
N MET A 22 10.58 6.44 -5.38
CA MET A 22 9.42 6.46 -4.48
C MET A 22 8.12 6.14 -5.22
N PHE A 23 7.86 6.79 -6.36
CA PHE A 23 6.66 6.55 -7.18
C PHE A 23 6.56 5.11 -7.67
N ARG A 24 7.70 4.49 -8.05
CA ARG A 24 7.75 3.08 -8.43
C ARG A 24 7.29 2.14 -7.32
N LYS A 25 7.45 2.51 -6.04
CA LYS A 25 7.01 1.70 -4.89
C LYS A 25 5.55 1.89 -4.52
N ILE A 26 4.94 3.03 -4.89
CA ILE A 26 3.52 3.29 -4.62
C ILE A 26 2.62 2.34 -5.41
N MET A 27 2.96 2.07 -6.67
CA MET A 27 2.11 1.28 -7.57
C MET A 27 1.88 -0.17 -7.10
N PRO A 28 2.90 -0.96 -6.68
CA PRO A 28 2.67 -2.27 -6.09
C PRO A 28 1.92 -2.18 -4.75
N LEU A 29 2.15 -1.14 -3.94
CA LEU A 29 1.43 -0.91 -2.69
C LEU A 29 -0.08 -0.72 -2.93
N MET A 30 -0.44 0.08 -3.94
CA MET A 30 -1.82 0.29 -4.36
C MET A 30 -2.45 -1.01 -4.87
N LEU A 31 -1.73 -1.78 -5.69
CA LEU A 31 -2.22 -3.07 -6.18
C LEU A 31 -2.50 -4.04 -5.03
N HIS A 32 -1.61 -4.14 -4.05
CA HIS A 32 -1.84 -4.97 -2.86
C HIS A 32 -3.04 -4.52 -2.04
N GLY A 33 -3.19 -3.22 -1.82
CA GLY A 33 -4.32 -2.66 -1.10
C GLY A 33 -5.66 -2.91 -1.83
N ILE A 34 -5.70 -2.68 -3.14
CA ILE A 34 -6.92 -2.91 -3.96
C ILE A 34 -7.29 -4.40 -3.97
N LEU A 35 -6.31 -5.29 -4.16
CA LEU A 35 -6.55 -6.74 -4.11
C LEU A 35 -7.03 -7.19 -2.73
N GLY A 36 -6.47 -6.62 -1.66
CA GLY A 36 -6.92 -6.89 -0.29
C GLY A 36 -8.35 -6.45 -0.04
N ILE A 37 -8.72 -5.23 -0.44
CA ILE A 37 -10.11 -4.75 -0.38
C ILE A 37 -11.04 -5.67 -1.18
N ALA A 38 -10.65 -6.06 -2.39
CA ALA A 38 -11.46 -6.97 -3.21
C ALA A 38 -11.69 -8.32 -2.50
N ALA A 39 -10.68 -8.85 -1.82
CA ALA A 39 -10.79 -10.07 -1.02
C ALA A 39 -11.72 -9.88 0.19
N PHE A 40 -11.58 -8.79 0.94
CA PHE A 40 -12.47 -8.48 2.09
C PHE A 40 -13.91 -8.28 1.64
N TRP A 41 -14.12 -7.60 0.51
CA TRP A 41 -15.43 -7.40 -0.09
C TRP A 41 -16.08 -8.72 -0.49
N ALA A 42 -15.32 -9.63 -1.12
CA ALA A 42 -15.81 -10.96 -1.45
C ALA A 42 -16.20 -11.75 -0.19
N LEU A 43 -15.36 -11.76 0.84
CA LEU A 43 -15.65 -12.45 2.12
C LEU A 43 -16.92 -11.91 2.79
N ASN A 44 -17.11 -10.59 2.79
CA ASN A 44 -18.33 -9.94 3.28
C ASN A 44 -19.55 -10.33 2.44
N HIS A 45 -19.42 -10.35 1.11
CA HIS A 45 -20.53 -10.65 0.19
C HIS A 45 -21.05 -12.09 0.34
N PHE A 46 -20.14 -13.06 0.51
CA PHE A 46 -20.50 -14.46 0.77
C PHE A 46 -20.93 -14.73 2.22
N GLY A 47 -20.89 -13.72 3.10
CA GLY A 47 -21.31 -13.84 4.50
C GLY A 47 -20.40 -14.74 5.35
N ILE A 48 -19.16 -14.99 4.91
CA ILE A 48 -18.22 -15.88 5.60
C ILE A 48 -17.66 -15.17 6.84
N LEU A 49 -17.21 -13.93 6.66
CA LEU A 49 -16.56 -13.12 7.68
C LEU A 49 -16.94 -11.65 7.47
N ARG A 50 -17.26 -10.94 8.54
CA ARG A 50 -17.49 -9.50 8.52
C ARG A 50 -16.19 -8.75 8.80
N VAL A 51 -15.54 -8.30 7.74
CA VAL A 51 -14.31 -7.50 7.80
C VAL A 51 -14.66 -6.03 7.57
N PRO A 52 -14.30 -5.11 8.47
CA PRO A 52 -14.46 -3.67 8.24
C PRO A 52 -13.55 -3.23 7.08
N ILE A 53 -14.12 -2.60 6.05
CA ILE A 53 -13.38 -2.06 4.90
C ILE A 53 -13.14 -0.57 5.16
N ASP A 54 -12.08 -0.28 5.90
CA ASP A 54 -11.69 1.07 6.32
C ASP A 54 -10.26 1.39 5.87
N LEU A 55 -9.84 2.63 6.08
CA LEU A 55 -8.49 3.07 5.72
C LEU A 55 -7.40 2.22 6.41
N VAL A 56 -7.65 1.75 7.63
CA VAL A 56 -6.72 0.93 8.41
C VAL A 56 -6.54 -0.45 7.78
N THR A 57 -7.62 -1.16 7.46
CA THR A 57 -7.54 -2.48 6.81
C THR A 57 -6.97 -2.39 5.40
N PHE A 58 -7.22 -1.29 4.68
CA PHE A 58 -6.52 -0.98 3.43
C PHE A 58 -5.02 -0.80 3.63
N LEU A 59 -4.58 -0.02 4.63
CA LEU A 59 -3.15 0.17 4.91
C LEU A 59 -2.46 -1.16 5.26
N ILE A 60 -3.09 -1.97 6.11
CA ILE A 60 -2.55 -3.28 6.51
C ILE A 60 -2.39 -4.19 5.28
N ALA A 61 -3.39 -4.21 4.39
CA ALA A 61 -3.30 -4.98 3.15
C ALA A 61 -2.28 -4.39 2.15
N ALA A 62 -2.20 -3.07 2.04
CA ALA A 62 -1.29 -2.38 1.12
C ALA A 62 0.18 -2.57 1.52
N PHE A 63 0.51 -2.45 2.81
CA PHE A 63 1.87 -2.64 3.33
C PHE A 63 2.22 -4.11 3.56
N GLY A 64 1.26 -4.91 4.04
CA GLY A 64 1.48 -6.32 4.37
C GLY A 64 1.29 -7.29 3.20
N GLY A 65 0.72 -6.83 2.08
CA GLY A 65 0.40 -7.68 0.93
C GLY A 65 -0.50 -8.85 1.34
N MET A 66 -0.17 -10.06 0.87
CA MET A 66 -0.92 -11.28 1.20
C MET A 66 -0.91 -11.58 2.71
N LEU A 67 0.20 -11.35 3.41
CA LEU A 67 0.29 -11.57 4.85
C LEU A 67 -0.56 -10.57 5.63
N GLY A 68 -0.63 -9.32 5.16
CA GLY A 68 -1.51 -8.29 5.72
C GLY A 68 -3.00 -8.65 5.53
N VAL A 69 -3.37 -9.18 4.37
CA VAL A 69 -4.73 -9.66 4.14
C VAL A 69 -5.08 -10.82 5.08
N LEU A 70 -4.16 -11.79 5.24
CA LEU A 70 -4.35 -12.92 6.14
C LEU A 70 -4.44 -12.49 7.61
N SER A 71 -3.65 -11.52 8.05
CA SER A 71 -3.71 -11.03 9.43
C SER A 71 -5.03 -10.34 9.72
N VAL A 72 -5.55 -9.52 8.79
CA VAL A 72 -6.87 -8.91 8.92
C VAL A 72 -7.97 -9.96 9.00
N ILE A 73 -7.91 -11.01 8.16
CA ILE A 73 -8.86 -12.13 8.19
C ILE A 73 -8.82 -12.86 9.53
N LEU A 74 -7.62 -13.15 10.06
CA LEU A 74 -7.44 -13.81 11.35
C LEU A 74 -8.02 -12.98 12.50
N LEU A 75 -7.70 -11.68 12.54
CA LEU A 75 -8.18 -10.77 13.57
C LEU A 75 -9.70 -10.60 13.51
N ALA A 76 -10.26 -10.49 12.30
CA ALA A 76 -11.71 -10.47 12.09
C ALA A 76 -12.38 -11.79 12.52
N ALA A 77 -11.74 -12.94 12.28
CA ALA A 77 -12.23 -14.24 12.74
C ALA A 77 -12.19 -14.39 14.28
N LEU A 78 -11.23 -13.73 14.93
CA LEU A 78 -11.16 -13.64 16.39
C LEU A 78 -12.12 -12.59 16.99
N GLY A 79 -12.85 -11.85 16.15
CA GLY A 79 -13.77 -10.79 16.58
C GLY A 79 -13.08 -9.54 17.11
N ILE A 80 -11.79 -9.37 16.82
CA ILE A 80 -11.03 -8.18 17.23
C ILE A 80 -11.36 -7.04 16.27
N PRO A 81 -11.87 -5.89 16.75
CA PRO A 81 -12.13 -4.76 15.90
C PRO A 81 -10.80 -4.19 15.36
N LEU A 82 -10.77 -3.98 14.04
CA LEU A 82 -9.64 -3.43 13.28
C LEU A 82 -9.97 -2.08 12.68
#